data_AF-A0A7W0N422-F1
#
_entry.id   AF-A0A7W0N422-F1
#
_cell.length_a   1.000
_cell.length_b   1.000
_cell.length_c   1.000
_cell.angle_alpha   90.00
_cell.angle_beta   90.00
_cell.angle_gamma   90.00
#
_symmetry.space_group_name_H-M   'P 1'
#
loop_
_entity.id
_entity.type
_entity.pdbx_description
1 polymer ?
#
loop_
_entity_poly.entity_id
_entity_poly.type
_entity_poly.pdbx_seq_one_letter_code
_entity_poly.pdbx_strand_id
1 'polypeptide(L)'
;MEGPLRRPLDVAGSESETAKDGFPEIAMSSFFASRHMPCADCGASVAAEERDEHTCDPERVLEFRLFQLRDGVAGFDTDLRGYLDSPEGRFEQWLAERDRPSS
;
A
#
# COMPACT_ATOMS: atom_id res chain seq x y z
N MET A 1 11.95 -46.87 -33.98
CA MET A 1 11.14 -47.79 -34.81
C MET A 1 9.96 -46.97 -35.31
N GLU A 2 10.16 -46.36 -36.48
CA GLU A 2 9.19 -45.50 -37.13
C GLU A 2 8.12 -46.37 -37.82
N GLY A 3 6.86 -45.93 -37.77
CA GLY A 3 5.74 -46.50 -38.48
C GLY A 3 4.71 -45.41 -38.81
N PRO A 4 4.02 -45.47 -39.96
CA PRO A 4 3.85 -44.28 -40.80
C PRO A 4 2.40 -43.80 -41.01
N LEU A 5 2.31 -42.49 -41.27
CA LEU A 5 1.44 -41.77 -42.22
C LEU A 5 0.08 -42.36 -42.59
N ARG A 6 -1.01 -41.61 -42.28
CA ARG A 6 -2.12 -41.32 -43.22
C ARG A 6 -2.78 -39.95 -42.97
N ARG A 7 -2.69 -39.07 -43.96
CA ARG A 7 -3.62 -37.98 -44.35
C ARG A 7 -3.93 -38.21 -45.85
N PRO A 8 -4.86 -37.47 -46.50
CA PRO A 8 -6.02 -36.70 -46.05
C PRO A 8 -7.30 -37.05 -46.88
N LEU A 9 -8.44 -36.41 -46.61
CA LEU A 9 -9.28 -35.85 -47.67
C LEU A 9 -10.24 -34.80 -47.11
N ASP A 10 -10.24 -33.65 -47.77
CA ASP A 10 -10.99 -32.43 -47.47
C ASP A 10 -12.51 -32.61 -47.66
N VAL A 11 -13.30 -31.96 -46.81
CA VAL A 11 -14.60 -31.43 -47.24
C VAL A 11 -14.82 -30.06 -46.62
N ALA A 12 -15.11 -29.11 -47.50
CA ALA A 12 -15.42 -27.73 -47.17
C ALA A 12 -16.75 -27.63 -46.43
N GLY A 13 -16.75 -26.86 -45.35
CA GLY A 13 -17.94 -26.35 -44.68
C GLY A 13 -17.69 -24.89 -44.32
N SER A 14 -18.16 -24.01 -45.20
CA SER A 14 -18.18 -22.57 -45.03
C SER A 14 -19.38 -22.21 -44.16
N GLU A 15 -19.15 -21.74 -42.93
CA GLU A 15 -20.16 -20.98 -42.18
C GLU A 15 -19.50 -19.71 -41.66
N SER A 16 -19.70 -18.68 -42.46
CA SER A 16 -19.58 -17.28 -42.08
C SER A 16 -20.56 -16.97 -40.95
N GLU A 17 -20.06 -16.50 -39.80
CA GLU A 17 -20.85 -15.60 -38.98
C GLU A 17 -19.96 -14.57 -38.29
N THR A 18 -20.05 -13.35 -38.81
CA THR A 18 -19.54 -12.12 -38.24
C THR A 18 -20.26 -11.83 -36.93
N ALA A 19 -19.65 -12.16 -35.80
CA ALA A 19 -19.99 -11.54 -34.52
C ALA A 19 -18.98 -10.40 -34.27
N LYS A 20 -19.28 -9.24 -34.86
CA LYS A 20 -18.92 -7.97 -34.26
C LYS A 20 -19.52 -7.99 -32.85
N ASP A 21 -18.67 -7.92 -31.84
CA ASP A 21 -18.90 -7.14 -30.64
C ASP A 21 -17.61 -7.24 -29.84
N GLY A 22 -16.73 -6.26 -30.05
CA GLY A 22 -15.70 -5.97 -29.08
C GLY A 22 -16.43 -5.72 -27.77
N PHE A 23 -16.32 -6.66 -26.83
CA PHE A 23 -16.70 -6.40 -25.46
C PHE A 23 -15.95 -5.13 -25.07
N PRO A 24 -16.64 -4.02 -24.73
CA PRO A 24 -15.93 -2.90 -24.18
C PRO A 24 -15.29 -3.43 -22.91
N GLU A 25 -13.97 -3.35 -22.86
CA GLU A 25 -13.21 -3.46 -21.62
C GLU A 25 -13.70 -2.31 -20.75
N ILE A 26 -14.85 -2.52 -20.11
CA ILE A 26 -15.45 -1.58 -19.17
C ILE A 26 -14.45 -1.55 -18.03
N ALA A 27 -13.57 -0.54 -18.07
CA ALA A 27 -12.63 -0.24 -17.02
C ALA A 27 -13.40 -0.16 -15.70
N MET A 28 -13.31 -1.24 -14.90
CA MET A 28 -13.91 -1.35 -13.57
C MET A 28 -13.36 -0.30 -12.59
N SER A 29 -12.45 0.55 -13.05
CA SER A 29 -11.86 1.67 -12.33
C SER A 29 -12.78 2.89 -12.24
N SER A 30 -13.73 3.08 -13.15
CA SER A 30 -14.57 4.30 -13.20
C SER A 30 -15.84 4.27 -12.36
N PHE A 31 -16.29 3.09 -11.88
CA PHE A 31 -17.56 2.97 -11.13
C PHE A 31 -17.41 3.23 -9.62
N PHE A 32 -16.19 3.32 -9.10
CA PHE A 32 -15.92 3.50 -7.67
C PHE A 32 -15.03 4.72 -7.36
N ALA A 33 -14.95 5.69 -8.27
CA ALA A 33 -14.28 6.94 -7.96
C ALA A 33 -14.99 7.62 -6.78
N SER A 34 -14.45 7.49 -5.57
CA SER A 34 -15.02 8.09 -4.38
C SER A 34 -14.87 9.59 -4.49
N ARG A 35 -16.00 10.30 -4.42
CA ARG A 35 -16.03 11.77 -4.44
C ARG A 35 -15.30 12.40 -3.26
N HIS A 36 -14.99 11.60 -2.24
CA HIS A 36 -14.21 12.02 -1.10
C HIS A 36 -12.99 11.12 -0.94
N MET A 37 -11.86 11.74 -0.59
CA MET A 37 -10.59 11.08 -0.30
C MET A 37 -10.09 11.56 1.05
N PRO A 38 -9.36 10.72 1.82
CA PRO A 38 -8.75 11.18 3.05
C PRO A 38 -7.62 12.17 2.74
N CYS A 39 -7.59 13.29 3.47
CA CYS A 39 -6.43 14.16 3.53
C CYS A 39 -5.24 13.38 4.11
N ALA A 40 -4.07 13.50 3.49
CA ALA A 40 -2.86 12.79 3.94
C ALA A 40 -2.30 13.35 5.26
N ASP A 41 -2.62 14.60 5.59
CA ASP A 41 -2.03 15.30 6.74
C ASP A 41 -2.90 15.26 8.00
N CYS A 42 -4.23 15.25 7.86
CA CYS A 42 -5.17 15.27 8.99
C CYS A 42 -6.25 14.16 8.94
N GLY A 43 -6.26 13.32 7.91
CA GLY A 43 -7.24 12.23 7.76
C GLY A 43 -8.69 12.68 7.62
N ALA A 44 -8.96 13.97 7.37
CA ALA A 44 -10.31 14.44 7.05
C ALA A 44 -10.79 13.84 5.72
N SER A 45 -12.06 13.45 5.64
CA SER A 45 -12.67 13.08 4.37
C SER A 45 -13.01 14.37 3.62
N VAL A 46 -12.26 14.65 2.56
CA VAL A 46 -12.38 15.89 1.77
C VAL A 46 -12.88 15.56 0.38
N ALA A 47 -13.67 16.46 -0.22
CA ALA A 47 -14.06 16.30 -1.62
C ALA A 47 -12.79 16.22 -2.49
N ALA A 48 -12.81 15.32 -3.48
CA ALA A 48 -11.63 15.08 -4.32
C ALA A 48 -11.18 16.34 -5.06
N GLU A 49 -12.14 17.18 -5.44
CA GLU A 49 -11.95 18.44 -6.16
C GLU A 49 -11.40 19.56 -5.27
N GLU A 50 -11.64 19.51 -3.95
CA GLU A 50 -11.26 20.55 -2.99
C GLU A 50 -10.00 20.17 -2.19
N ARG A 51 -9.37 19.04 -2.54
CA ARG A 51 -8.25 18.48 -1.78
C ARG A 51 -7.05 19.41 -1.70
N ASP A 52 -6.74 20.11 -2.80
CA ASP A 52 -5.60 21.02 -2.88
C ASP A 52 -5.87 22.35 -2.16
N GLU A 53 -7.15 22.71 -1.96
CA GLU A 53 -7.58 23.92 -1.24
C GLU A 53 -7.85 23.64 0.24
N HIS A 54 -7.87 22.37 0.65
CA HIS A 54 -8.14 21.96 2.02
C HIS A 54 -7.11 22.53 3.00
N THR A 55 -7.58 23.35 3.94
CA THR A 55 -6.80 23.79 5.09
C THR A 55 -7.07 22.87 6.27
N CYS A 56 -6.01 22.23 6.78
CA CYS A 56 -6.12 21.34 7.93
C CYS A 56 -6.36 22.11 9.22
N ASP A 57 -7.27 21.59 10.04
CA ASP A 57 -7.40 22.02 11.44
C ASP A 57 -6.18 21.54 12.25
N PRO A 58 -5.48 22.43 13.00
CA PRO A 58 -4.29 22.05 13.76
C PRO A 58 -4.50 20.97 14.82
N GLU A 59 -5.63 20.99 15.54
CA GLU A 59 -5.94 19.99 16.57
C GLU A 59 -6.16 18.62 15.91
N ARG A 60 -6.90 18.60 14.79
CA ARG A 60 -7.12 17.38 14.02
C ARG A 60 -5.83 16.78 13.46
N VAL A 61 -4.88 17.61 13.04
CA VAL A 61 -3.55 17.13 12.61
C VAL A 61 -2.84 16.43 13.76
N LEU A 62 -2.89 16.98 14.97
CA LEU A 62 -2.29 16.35 16.14
C LEU A 62 -2.95 15.00 16.45
N GLU A 63 -4.27 14.95 16.46
CA GLU A 63 -5.02 13.71 16.68
C GLU A 63 -4.66 12.64 15.64
N PHE A 64 -4.61 13.02 14.37
CA PHE A 64 -4.27 12.10 13.28
C PHE A 64 -2.83 11.59 13.39
N ARG A 65 -1.88 12.43 13.79
CA ARG A 65 -0.49 12.01 14.05
C ARG A 65 -0.38 11.07 15.25
N LEU A 66 -1.08 11.36 16.35
CA LEU A 66 -1.13 10.48 17.52
C LEU A 66 -1.72 9.12 17.16
N PHE A 67 -2.77 9.10 16.33
CA PHE A 67 -3.36 7.87 15.82
C PHE A 67 -2.34 7.06 15.00
N GLN A 68 -1.64 7.71 14.05
CA GLN A 68 -0.62 7.03 13.23
C GLN A 68 0.54 6.48 14.07
N LEU A 69 0.93 7.16 15.14
CA LEU A 69 2.04 6.75 16.01
C LEU A 69 1.64 5.73 17.08
N ARG A 70 0.35 5.48 17.29
CA ARG A 70 -0.14 4.71 18.44
C ARG A 70 0.53 3.36 18.59
N ASP A 71 0.58 2.59 17.51
CA ASP A 71 1.12 1.23 17.56
C ASP A 71 2.65 1.26 17.71
N GLY A 72 3.32 2.26 17.14
CA GLY A 72 4.76 2.49 17.34
C GLY A 72 5.09 2.88 18.79
N VAL A 73 4.29 3.74 19.42
CA VAL A 73 4.44 4.11 20.83
C VAL A 73 4.18 2.91 21.73
N ALA A 74 3.17 2.09 21.42
CA ALA A 74 2.87 0.88 22.17
C ALA A 74 3.98 -0.19 22.07
N GLY A 75 4.64 -0.30 20.90
CA GLY A 75 5.73 -1.23 20.65
C GLY A 75 7.09 -0.77 21.18
N PHE A 76 7.27 0.55 21.37
CA PHE A 76 8.56 1.17 21.64
C PHE A 76 9.33 0.53 22.81
N ASP A 77 8.69 0.26 23.95
CA ASP A 77 9.37 -0.33 25.10
C ASP A 77 9.90 -1.74 24.83
N THR A 78 9.18 -2.50 24.01
CA THR A 78 9.60 -3.85 23.60
C THR A 78 10.79 -3.76 22.65
N ASP A 79 10.72 -2.88 21.66
CA ASP A 79 11.77 -2.69 20.68
C ASP A 79 13.05 -2.16 21.34
N LEU A 80 12.91 -1.18 22.23
CA LEU A 80 14.01 -0.62 23.01
C LEU A 80 14.66 -1.69 23.88
N ARG A 81 13.87 -2.52 24.59
CA ARG A 81 14.44 -3.62 25.39
C ARG A 81 15.19 -4.61 24.52
N GLY A 82 14.60 -5.02 23.39
CA GLY A 82 15.25 -5.92 22.44
C GLY A 82 16.57 -5.36 21.92
N TYR A 83 16.62 -4.06 21.64
CA TYR A 83 17.84 -3.37 21.25
C TYR A 83 18.88 -3.31 22.38
N LEU A 84 18.49 -2.93 23.60
CA LEU A 84 19.40 -2.87 24.74
C LEU A 84 19.92 -4.25 25.15
N ASP A 85 19.20 -5.33 24.83
CA ASP A 85 19.66 -6.71 25.00
C ASP A 85 20.62 -7.17 23.89
N SER A 86 20.83 -6.39 22.83
CA SER A 86 21.81 -6.67 21.79
C SER A 86 23.24 -6.28 22.24
N PRO A 87 24.29 -6.85 21.63
CA PRO A 87 25.67 -6.41 21.86
C PRO A 87 25.88 -4.91 21.59
N GLU A 88 25.29 -4.39 20.52
CA GLU A 88 25.38 -2.99 20.11
C GLU A 88 24.70 -2.07 21.14
N GLY A 89 23.47 -2.39 21.54
CA GLY A 89 22.74 -1.59 22.52
C GLY A 89 23.43 -1.55 23.89
N ARG A 90 23.99 -2.66 24.35
CA ARG A 90 24.81 -2.68 25.57
C ARG A 90 26.07 -1.83 25.47
N PHE A 91 26.73 -1.83 24.30
CA PHE A 91 27.91 -1.01 24.08
C PHE A 91 27.57 0.48 24.08
N GLU A 92 26.50 0.87 23.39
CA GLU A 92 26.04 2.26 23.38
C GLU A 92 25.59 2.72 24.75
N GLN A 93 24.91 1.87 25.53
CA GLN A 93 24.56 2.15 26.92
C GLN A 93 25.81 2.40 27.78
N TRP A 94 26.80 1.50 27.69
CA TRP A 94 28.07 1.66 28.40
C TRP A 94 28.79 2.96 28.02
N LEU A 95 28.77 3.35 26.74
CA LEU A 95 29.37 4.59 26.27
C LEU A 95 28.64 5.80 26.85
N ALA A 96 27.31 5.80 26.79
CA ALA A 96 26.47 6.88 27.32
C ALA A 96 26.67 7.10 28.84
N GLU A 97 26.85 6.02 29.61
CA GLU A 97 27.14 6.11 31.05
C GLU A 97 28.47 6.80 31.34
N ARG A 98 29.45 6.66 30.45
CA ARG A 98 30.77 7.27 30.59
C ARG A 98 30.82 8.72 30.13
N ASP A 99 30.05 9.06 29.11
CA ASP A 99 29.94 10.43 28.61
C ASP A 99 28.98 11.27 29.47
N ARG A 100 28.28 10.65 30.42
CA ARG A 100 27.40 11.34 31.35
C ARG A 100 28.21 12.35 32.18
N PRO A 101 27.87 13.65 32.12
CA PRO A 101 28.52 14.64 32.97
C PRO A 101 28.30 14.28 34.44
N SER A 102 29.35 14.34 35.27
CA SER A 102 29.18 14.30 36.72
C SER A 102 28.53 15.60 37.16
N SER A 103 27.23 15.57 37.43
CA SER A 103 26.52 16.66 38.09
C SER A 103 26.61 16.57 39.60
#